data_AF-A0A9E3ZHL0-F1
#
_entry.id   AF-A0A9E3ZHL0-F1
#
_cell.length_a   1.000
_cell.length_b   1.000
_cell.length_c   1.000
_cell.angle_alpha   90.00
_cell.angle_beta   90.00
_cell.angle_gamma   90.00
#
_symmetry.space_group_name_H-M   'P 1'
#
loop_
_entity.id
_entity.type
_entity.pdbx_description
1 polymer ?
#
loop_
_entity_poly.entity_id
_entity_poly.type
_entity_poly.pdbx_seq_one_letter_code
_entity_poly.pdbx_strand_id
1 'polypeptide(L)'
;MTKESPMKVLFAGVLCAMFSGVEATNGYSPTGFGTASKGLAGAGVALPLDAMTAATNPAAAVDVGSRVDAGIGLFAPDRGFTAETAGPIAVGDHDSRNDLFWIPHAGWNKALDADRSIGILLGANGGMNTEYDSAVWQAFNNPAGTASSPTGVDFSQLFVGFNYSQRINAAHSIGIMPVIAVQRFKAEGLEPFQAFSVSPTKVTNNGYDYSWGYGVRLGWLGRFGDRLSVGAAAQSRLHMTKFDKYEGLFAEGGDFDVPPT
;
A
#
# COMPACT_ATOMS: atom_id res chain seq x y z
N MET A 1 9.80 -30.67 49.49
CA MET A 1 9.15 -29.38 49.76
C MET A 1 9.75 -28.36 48.80
N THR A 2 9.08 -28.18 47.68
CA THR A 2 9.49 -27.37 46.52
C THR A 2 9.24 -25.90 46.79
N LYS A 3 10.24 -25.05 46.51
CA LYS A 3 10.09 -23.60 46.55
C LYS A 3 10.13 -23.09 45.11
N GLU A 4 8.96 -22.88 44.53
CA GLU A 4 8.81 -22.29 43.20
C GLU A 4 9.11 -20.78 43.25
N SER A 5 9.81 -20.30 42.23
CA SER A 5 10.16 -18.90 41.99
C SER A 5 9.03 -18.20 41.21
N PRO A 6 8.51 -17.03 41.64
CA PRO A 6 7.51 -16.29 40.89
C PRO A 6 8.21 -15.36 39.90
N MET A 7 8.68 -15.89 38.77
CA MET A 7 9.27 -15.07 37.70
C MET A 7 8.75 -15.51 36.33
N LYS A 8 7.42 -15.47 36.15
CA LYS A 8 6.77 -15.87 34.88
C LYS A 8 5.66 -14.96 34.36
N VAL A 9 5.41 -13.77 34.93
CA VAL A 9 4.28 -12.92 34.48
C VAL A 9 4.68 -11.51 34.03
N LEU A 10 5.94 -11.09 34.18
CA LEU A 10 6.29 -9.67 33.99
C LEU A 10 6.75 -9.26 32.57
N PHE A 11 6.65 -10.13 31.56
CA PHE A 11 7.11 -9.79 30.19
C PHE A 11 6.01 -9.31 29.22
N ALA A 12 4.73 -9.46 29.57
CA ALA A 12 3.63 -9.02 28.70
C ALA A 12 3.18 -7.57 28.94
N GLY A 13 3.54 -6.96 30.08
CA GLY A 13 2.98 -5.67 30.50
C GLY A 13 3.77 -4.42 30.10
N VAL A 14 4.99 -4.54 29.59
CA VAL A 14 5.89 -3.38 29.42
C VAL A 14 5.96 -2.86 27.97
N LEU A 15 5.51 -3.63 26.97
CA LEU A 15 5.62 -3.20 25.56
C LEU A 15 4.46 -2.31 25.06
N CYS A 16 3.37 -2.18 25.82
CA CYS A 16 2.21 -1.37 25.40
C CYS A 16 2.33 0.13 25.74
N ALA A 17 3.39 0.59 26.41
CA ALA A 17 3.39 1.90 27.05
C ALA A 17 4.05 3.05 26.26
N MET A 18 4.43 2.88 24.99
CA MET A 18 5.16 3.91 24.23
C MET A 18 4.69 4.06 22.77
N PHE A 19 3.38 4.12 22.52
CA PHE A 19 2.87 4.60 21.24
C PHE A 19 2.12 5.91 21.50
N SER A 20 2.84 7.02 21.51
CA SER A 20 2.25 8.30 21.18
C SER A 20 1.63 8.14 19.79
N GLY A 21 0.31 8.25 19.68
CA GLY A 21 -0.40 8.15 18.40
C GLY A 21 0.21 9.13 17.39
N VAL A 22 0.98 8.59 16.46
CA VAL A 22 1.26 9.27 15.20
C VAL A 22 0.05 8.94 14.34
N GLU A 23 -0.83 9.92 14.16
CA GLU A 23 -1.88 9.84 13.15
C GLU A 23 -1.22 9.97 11.77
N ALA A 24 -0.64 8.87 11.31
CA ALA A 24 -0.16 8.71 9.95
C ALA A 24 -1.21 7.93 9.16
N THR A 25 -1.72 8.53 8.10
CA THR A 25 -2.44 7.76 7.08
C THR A 25 -1.41 6.92 6.32
N ASN A 26 -1.76 5.70 5.92
CA ASN A 26 -0.88 4.83 5.13
C ASN A 26 -0.81 5.25 3.64
N GLY A 27 -1.26 6.47 3.32
CA GLY A 27 -1.50 6.93 1.97
C GLY A 27 -2.30 5.90 1.18
N TYR A 28 -1.93 5.69 -0.08
CA TYR A 28 -2.60 4.72 -0.96
C TYR A 28 -2.42 3.25 -0.54
N SER A 29 -1.58 2.93 0.45
CA SER A 29 -1.32 1.55 0.87
C SER A 29 -2.38 1.05 1.84
N PRO A 30 -2.94 -0.16 1.64
CA PRO A 30 -3.88 -0.73 2.57
C PRO A 30 -3.20 -1.04 3.91
N THR A 31 -3.99 -1.13 4.97
CA THR A 31 -3.52 -1.53 6.31
C THR A 31 -2.92 -2.93 6.37
N GLY A 32 -3.19 -3.80 5.40
CA GLY A 32 -2.63 -5.15 5.29
C GLY A 32 -3.12 -5.85 4.03
N PHE A 33 -2.50 -6.99 3.70
CA PHE A 33 -2.87 -7.82 2.55
C PHE A 33 -3.57 -9.11 3.01
N GLY A 34 -4.72 -9.40 2.40
CA GLY A 34 -5.60 -10.47 2.86
C GLY A 34 -6.57 -10.00 3.96
N THR A 35 -7.73 -10.63 4.01
CA THR A 35 -8.79 -10.27 4.96
C THR A 35 -8.34 -10.53 6.41
N ALA A 36 -7.58 -11.60 6.65
CA ALA A 36 -7.13 -11.94 7.99
C ALA A 36 -6.10 -10.94 8.54
N SER A 37 -5.09 -10.55 7.75
CA SER A 37 -4.10 -9.54 8.16
C SER A 37 -4.75 -8.16 8.38
N LYS A 38 -5.69 -7.76 7.51
CA LYS A 38 -6.48 -6.52 7.71
C LYS A 38 -7.26 -6.53 9.02
N GLY A 39 -7.88 -7.66 9.38
CA GLY A 39 -8.57 -7.85 10.65
C GLY A 39 -7.68 -7.75 11.89
N LEU A 40 -6.35 -7.87 11.71
CA LEU A 40 -5.33 -7.70 12.74
C LEU A 40 -4.55 -6.39 12.58
N ALA A 41 -5.16 -5.37 11.98
CA ALA A 41 -4.56 -4.05 11.75
C ALA A 41 -3.22 -4.09 11.00
N GLY A 42 -3.03 -5.07 10.10
CA GLY A 42 -1.80 -5.25 9.32
C GLY A 42 -0.76 -6.18 9.94
N ALA A 43 -1.00 -6.68 11.16
CA ALA A 43 -0.14 -7.71 11.71
C ALA A 43 -0.20 -8.97 10.83
N GLY A 44 0.96 -9.59 10.62
CA GLY A 44 1.07 -10.74 9.71
C GLY A 44 2.50 -11.20 9.39
N VAL A 45 3.53 -10.40 9.68
CA VAL A 45 4.93 -10.73 9.30
C VAL A 45 5.41 -12.08 9.85
N ALA A 46 4.90 -12.51 11.01
CA ALA A 46 5.25 -13.77 11.64
C ALA A 46 4.04 -14.70 11.85
N LEU A 47 2.92 -14.42 11.17
CA LEU A 47 1.65 -15.11 11.39
C LEU A 47 1.06 -15.51 10.03
N PRO A 48 1.37 -16.73 9.54
CA PRO A 48 0.79 -17.26 8.31
C PRO A 48 -0.72 -17.53 8.51
N LEU A 49 -1.58 -16.85 7.74
CA LEU A 49 -3.05 -16.93 7.89
C LEU A 49 -3.75 -17.46 6.62
N ASP A 50 -3.33 -16.98 5.46
CA ASP A 50 -3.96 -17.24 4.17
C ASP A 50 -2.93 -17.19 3.01
N ALA A 51 -3.37 -17.45 1.78
CA ALA A 51 -2.52 -17.36 0.59
C ALA A 51 -1.95 -15.96 0.34
N MET A 52 -2.53 -14.91 0.92
CA MET A 52 -2.00 -13.55 0.82
C MET A 52 -0.82 -13.31 1.76
N THR A 53 -0.49 -14.25 2.66
CA THR A 53 0.61 -14.07 3.63
C THR A 53 1.95 -13.71 2.98
N ALA A 54 2.22 -14.18 1.75
CA ALA A 54 3.44 -13.84 1.02
C ALA A 54 3.53 -12.37 0.61
N ALA A 55 2.39 -11.68 0.52
CA ALA A 55 2.33 -10.24 0.32
C ALA A 55 2.80 -9.45 1.56
N THR A 56 2.92 -10.10 2.72
CA THR A 56 3.52 -9.51 3.93
C THR A 56 4.89 -10.10 4.22
N ASN A 57 5.01 -11.44 4.19
CA ASN A 57 6.28 -12.15 4.35
C ASN A 57 6.29 -13.40 3.44
N PRO A 58 7.11 -13.42 2.37
CA PRO A 58 7.15 -14.57 1.45
C PRO A 58 7.58 -15.88 2.14
N ALA A 59 8.36 -15.82 3.23
CA ALA A 59 8.80 -17.02 3.97
C ALA A 59 7.65 -17.75 4.68
N ALA A 60 6.53 -17.06 4.94
CA ALA A 60 5.37 -17.63 5.63
C ALA A 60 4.53 -18.57 4.73
N ALA A 61 4.69 -18.49 3.41
CA ALA A 61 3.84 -19.23 2.47
C ALA A 61 4.05 -20.75 2.49
N VAL A 62 5.17 -21.24 3.04
CA VAL A 62 5.42 -22.69 3.19
C VAL A 62 4.48 -23.29 4.23
N ASP A 63 3.93 -22.47 5.13
CA ASP A 63 3.13 -22.90 6.28
C ASP A 63 1.61 -22.86 6.05
N VAL A 64 1.14 -22.34 4.91
CA VAL A 64 -0.31 -22.19 4.64
C VAL A 64 -0.90 -23.30 3.77
N GLY A 65 -0.10 -24.25 3.29
CA GLY A 65 -0.55 -25.38 2.46
C GLY A 65 -1.07 -24.98 1.07
N SER A 66 -1.60 -25.95 0.32
CA SER A 66 -2.19 -25.69 -1.00
C SER A 66 -3.61 -25.11 -0.86
N ARG A 67 -3.81 -23.87 -1.30
CA ARG A 67 -5.09 -23.14 -1.15
C ARG A 67 -5.25 -22.00 -2.16
N VAL A 68 -6.50 -21.59 -2.34
CA VAL A 68 -6.88 -20.36 -3.05
C VAL A 68 -7.68 -19.52 -2.08
N ASP A 69 -7.34 -18.25 -1.94
CA ASP A 69 -8.08 -17.26 -1.19
C ASP A 69 -8.36 -16.05 -2.08
N ALA A 70 -9.56 -15.51 -2.02
CA ALA A 70 -9.94 -14.29 -2.75
C ALA A 70 -10.87 -13.45 -1.90
N GLY A 71 -10.81 -12.13 -2.07
CA GLY A 71 -11.65 -11.19 -1.34
C GLY A 71 -11.67 -9.82 -1.96
N ILE A 72 -12.64 -9.01 -1.52
CA ILE A 72 -12.79 -7.61 -1.91
C ILE A 72 -12.90 -6.80 -0.62
N GLY A 73 -11.98 -5.87 -0.41
CA GLY A 73 -12.10 -4.88 0.65
C GLY A 73 -12.98 -3.72 0.17
N LEU A 74 -13.92 -3.31 1.02
CA LEU A 74 -14.68 -2.09 0.83
C LEU A 74 -14.01 -0.99 1.66
N PHE A 75 -13.53 0.07 1.00
CA PHE A 75 -12.92 1.22 1.66
C PHE A 75 -13.78 2.45 1.44
N ALA A 76 -14.31 3.01 2.52
CA ALA A 76 -15.21 4.16 2.49
C ALA A 76 -14.64 5.31 3.33
N PRO A 77 -13.65 6.03 2.81
CA PRO A 77 -13.06 7.17 3.50
C PRO A 77 -13.95 8.41 3.37
N ASP A 78 -14.04 9.18 4.46
CA ASP A 78 -14.54 10.54 4.43
C ASP A 78 -13.36 11.47 4.09
N ARG A 79 -13.54 12.31 3.06
CA ARG A 79 -12.50 13.20 2.56
C ARG A 79 -13.13 14.52 2.18
N GLY A 80 -12.72 15.55 2.89
CA GLY A 80 -13.04 16.92 2.55
C GLY A 80 -12.08 17.85 3.27
N PHE A 81 -12.26 19.13 3.02
CA PHE A 81 -11.59 20.16 3.80
C PHE A 81 -12.50 21.38 3.94
N THR A 82 -12.36 22.08 5.06
CA THR A 82 -13.04 23.35 5.32
C THR A 82 -12.05 24.49 5.15
N ALA A 83 -12.36 25.44 4.28
CA ALA A 83 -11.63 26.69 4.15
C ALA A 83 -12.31 27.76 5.02
N GLU A 84 -11.71 28.11 6.16
CA GLU A 84 -12.31 29.04 7.14
C GLU A 84 -11.98 30.53 6.90
N THR A 85 -10.90 30.81 6.17
CA THR A 85 -10.43 32.18 5.93
C THR A 85 -10.42 32.50 4.45
N ALA A 86 -10.52 33.79 4.11
CA ALA A 86 -10.34 34.28 2.74
C ALA A 86 -8.86 34.14 2.32
N GLY A 87 -8.45 32.90 2.06
CA GLY A 87 -7.19 32.52 1.46
C GLY A 87 -7.37 32.20 -0.03
N PRO A 88 -6.42 31.49 -0.65
CA PRO A 88 -6.49 31.16 -2.07
C PRO A 88 -7.52 30.07 -2.43
N ILE A 89 -8.33 29.61 -1.47
CA ILE A 89 -9.41 28.65 -1.69
C ILE A 89 -10.70 29.30 -1.19
N ALA A 90 -11.80 29.11 -1.92
CA ALA A 90 -13.09 29.67 -1.56
C ALA A 90 -13.55 29.16 -0.19
N VAL A 91 -14.01 30.08 0.66
CA VAL A 91 -14.52 29.75 2.00
C VAL A 91 -15.70 28.80 1.92
N GLY A 92 -15.70 27.79 2.77
CA GLY A 92 -16.75 26.75 2.83
C GLY A 92 -16.19 25.35 2.94
N ASP A 93 -17.10 24.38 2.96
CA ASP A 93 -16.79 22.96 2.97
C ASP A 93 -16.64 22.44 1.54
N HIS A 94 -15.59 21.66 1.30
CA HIS A 94 -15.30 21.03 0.02
C HIS A 94 -15.18 19.53 0.24
N ASP A 95 -16.22 18.80 -0.15
CA ASP A 95 -16.26 17.35 -0.02
C ASP A 95 -15.83 16.68 -1.33
N SER A 96 -15.05 15.62 -1.21
CA SER A 96 -14.63 14.79 -2.35
C SER A 96 -15.72 13.80 -2.71
N ARG A 97 -16.06 13.71 -3.99
CA ARG A 97 -16.86 12.61 -4.55
C ARG A 97 -16.13 11.26 -4.40
N ASN A 98 -16.91 10.19 -4.50
CA ASN A 98 -16.54 8.76 -4.43
C ASN A 98 -16.37 8.20 -3.02
N ASP A 99 -17.47 7.84 -2.38
CA ASP A 99 -17.45 7.42 -0.96
C ASP A 99 -17.09 5.94 -0.76
N LEU A 100 -16.92 5.17 -1.85
CA LEU A 100 -16.66 3.74 -1.75
C LEU A 100 -15.74 3.21 -2.84
N PHE A 101 -14.68 2.53 -2.42
CA PHE A 101 -13.69 1.88 -3.27
C PHE A 101 -13.68 0.38 -3.02
N TRP A 102 -13.47 -0.35 -4.11
CA TRP A 102 -13.42 -1.80 -4.14
C TRP A 102 -11.96 -2.21 -4.33
N ILE A 103 -11.40 -2.90 -3.35
CA ILE A 103 -9.98 -3.27 -3.32
C ILE A 103 -9.87 -4.79 -3.40
N PRO A 104 -9.79 -5.36 -4.61
CA PRO A 104 -9.69 -6.80 -4.78
C PRO A 104 -8.34 -7.32 -4.32
N HIS A 105 -8.34 -8.55 -3.83
CA HIS A 105 -7.13 -9.34 -3.59
C HIS A 105 -7.41 -10.82 -3.84
N ALA A 106 -6.40 -11.54 -4.30
CA ALA A 106 -6.47 -12.98 -4.47
C ALA A 106 -5.09 -13.61 -4.35
N GLY A 107 -5.02 -14.80 -3.78
CA GLY A 107 -3.81 -15.58 -3.63
C GLY A 107 -4.06 -17.03 -3.96
N TRP A 108 -3.13 -17.64 -4.68
CA TRP A 108 -3.03 -19.07 -4.85
C TRP A 108 -1.68 -19.52 -4.31
N ASN A 109 -1.69 -20.49 -3.41
CA ASN A 109 -0.50 -21.13 -2.89
C ASN A 109 -0.57 -22.63 -3.16
N LYS A 110 0.57 -23.24 -3.48
CA LYS A 110 0.72 -24.67 -3.69
C LYS A 110 1.91 -25.17 -2.92
N ALA A 111 1.67 -26.04 -1.95
CA ALA A 111 2.71 -26.85 -1.34
C ALA A 111 3.25 -27.82 -2.42
N LEU A 112 4.54 -27.74 -2.66
CA LEU A 112 5.24 -28.67 -3.56
C LEU A 112 5.57 -29.97 -2.82
N ASP A 113 5.94 -29.83 -1.54
CA ASP A 113 6.18 -30.90 -0.58
C ASP A 113 6.10 -30.33 0.85
N ALA A 114 6.67 -31.04 1.84
CA ALA A 114 6.65 -30.63 3.25
C ALA A 114 7.50 -29.39 3.55
N ASP A 115 8.46 -29.05 2.69
CA ASP A 115 9.47 -28.03 2.93
C ASP A 115 9.43 -26.88 1.92
N ARG A 116 8.61 -26.97 0.86
CA ARG A 116 8.61 -25.99 -0.23
C ARG A 116 7.20 -25.63 -0.69
N SER A 117 7.00 -24.36 -1.04
CA SER A 117 5.79 -23.90 -1.72
C SER A 117 6.07 -22.85 -2.78
N ILE A 118 5.15 -22.76 -3.74
CA ILE A 118 5.07 -21.68 -4.72
C ILE A 118 3.71 -21.01 -4.64
N GLY A 119 3.63 -19.75 -5.02
CA GLY A 119 2.36 -19.04 -5.06
C GLY A 119 2.33 -17.90 -6.06
N ILE A 120 1.12 -17.50 -6.41
CA ILE A 120 0.83 -16.29 -7.19
C ILE A 120 -0.18 -15.50 -6.37
N LEU A 121 0.09 -14.22 -6.19
CA LEU A 121 -0.82 -13.32 -5.49
C LEU A 121 -1.07 -12.06 -6.28
N LEU A 122 -2.26 -11.50 -6.12
CA LEU A 122 -2.72 -10.24 -6.66
C LEU A 122 -3.19 -9.39 -5.49
N GLY A 123 -2.60 -8.22 -5.34
CA GLY A 123 -3.02 -7.22 -4.39
C GLY A 123 -3.27 -5.88 -5.08
N ALA A 124 -4.19 -5.10 -4.52
CA ALA A 124 -4.48 -3.75 -4.97
C ALA A 124 -4.20 -2.75 -3.85
N ASN A 125 -3.62 -1.61 -4.24
CA ASN A 125 -3.42 -0.43 -3.41
C ASN A 125 -4.20 0.73 -4.05
N GLY A 126 -4.74 1.62 -3.23
CA GLY A 126 -5.57 2.74 -3.67
C GLY A 126 -6.76 3.00 -2.76
N GLY A 127 -7.70 3.79 -3.26
CA GLY A 127 -8.92 4.15 -2.53
C GLY A 127 -8.88 5.51 -1.84
N MET A 128 -7.80 6.28 -2.01
CA MET A 128 -7.67 7.65 -1.51
C MET A 128 -7.82 8.70 -2.63
N ASN A 129 -8.57 8.38 -3.67
CA ASN A 129 -8.82 9.30 -4.77
C ASN A 129 -9.60 10.52 -4.27
N THR A 130 -9.29 11.69 -4.81
CA THR A 130 -10.05 12.92 -4.54
C THR A 130 -10.69 13.43 -5.81
N GLU A 131 -11.89 13.97 -5.71
CA GLU A 131 -12.60 14.62 -6.82
C GLU A 131 -13.58 15.64 -6.25
N TYR A 132 -13.26 16.93 -6.40
CA TYR A 132 -14.06 18.04 -5.91
C TYR A 132 -14.82 18.69 -7.07
N ASP A 133 -16.09 19.05 -6.84
CA ASP A 133 -16.99 19.66 -7.84
C ASP A 133 -16.71 21.14 -8.07
N SER A 134 -15.54 21.61 -7.65
CA SER A 134 -15.12 22.99 -7.69
C SER A 134 -13.74 23.12 -8.32
N ALA A 135 -13.47 24.29 -8.89
CA ALA A 135 -12.13 24.68 -9.28
C ALA A 135 -11.37 25.13 -8.02
N VAL A 136 -10.90 24.17 -7.21
CA VAL A 136 -10.28 24.41 -5.89
C VAL A 136 -9.15 25.44 -5.98
N TRP A 137 -8.39 25.41 -7.08
CA TRP A 137 -7.21 26.24 -7.29
C TRP A 137 -7.47 27.57 -8.03
N GLN A 138 -8.74 28.00 -8.16
CA GLN A 138 -9.10 29.20 -8.93
C GLN A 138 -8.40 30.49 -8.47
N ALA A 139 -8.00 30.63 -7.20
CA ALA A 139 -7.30 31.85 -6.77
C ALA A 139 -5.84 31.90 -7.25
N PHE A 140 -5.31 30.80 -7.79
CA PHE A 140 -4.00 30.75 -8.44
C PHE A 140 -4.07 31.04 -9.94
N ASN A 141 -5.25 31.38 -10.48
CA ASN A 141 -5.37 31.79 -11.88
C ASN A 141 -4.42 32.95 -12.18
N ASN A 142 -3.77 32.91 -13.36
CA ASN A 142 -2.80 33.90 -13.92
C ASN A 142 -1.31 33.68 -13.57
N PRO A 143 -0.35 33.86 -14.51
CA PRO A 143 -0.48 34.01 -15.96
C PRO A 143 -0.48 32.70 -16.75
N ALA A 144 -0.32 31.54 -16.10
CA ALA A 144 -0.05 30.29 -16.81
C ALA A 144 -1.24 29.31 -16.94
N GLY A 145 -2.40 29.59 -16.34
CA GLY A 145 -3.55 28.69 -16.40
C GLY A 145 -4.79 29.22 -15.69
N THR A 146 -5.95 28.66 -16.05
CA THR A 146 -7.24 28.86 -15.37
C THR A 146 -7.67 27.50 -14.82
N ALA A 147 -7.81 27.38 -13.50
CA ALA A 147 -8.26 26.14 -12.86
C ALA A 147 -9.65 25.73 -13.37
N SER A 148 -9.83 24.43 -13.60
CA SER A 148 -11.12 23.84 -13.99
C SER A 148 -11.73 22.96 -12.90
N SER A 149 -13.01 22.65 -13.08
CA SER A 149 -13.75 21.65 -12.30
C SER A 149 -14.04 20.43 -13.20
N PRO A 150 -13.94 19.19 -12.71
CA PRO A 150 -13.58 18.83 -11.33
C PRO A 150 -12.08 19.01 -11.03
N THR A 151 -11.73 19.17 -9.77
CA THR A 151 -10.32 19.15 -9.30
C THR A 151 -10.07 17.88 -8.51
N GLY A 152 -8.98 17.15 -8.77
CA GLY A 152 -8.75 15.91 -8.04
C GLY A 152 -7.58 15.06 -8.54
N VAL A 153 -7.36 13.95 -7.83
CA VAL A 153 -6.35 12.94 -8.17
C VAL A 153 -6.98 11.55 -8.07
N ASP A 154 -6.83 10.74 -9.12
CA ASP A 154 -7.13 9.31 -9.11
C ASP A 154 -5.82 8.53 -9.25
N PHE A 155 -5.47 7.78 -8.20
CA PHE A 155 -4.33 6.88 -8.19
C PHE A 155 -4.75 5.49 -7.75
N SER A 156 -4.40 4.49 -8.55
CA SER A 156 -4.61 3.09 -8.20
C SER A 156 -3.43 2.25 -8.64
N GLN A 157 -3.15 1.19 -7.88
CA GLN A 157 -2.06 0.28 -8.15
C GLN A 157 -2.53 -1.17 -7.98
N LEU A 158 -2.11 -2.02 -8.88
CA LEU A 158 -2.25 -3.47 -8.78
C LEU A 158 -0.86 -4.08 -8.83
N PHE A 159 -0.59 -5.05 -7.97
CA PHE A 159 0.64 -5.83 -8.05
C PHE A 159 0.35 -7.32 -8.11
N VAL A 160 1.20 -8.02 -8.85
CA VAL A 160 1.25 -9.47 -8.92
C VAL A 160 2.59 -9.93 -8.36
N GLY A 161 2.54 -10.82 -7.38
CA GLY A 161 3.72 -11.43 -6.77
C GLY A 161 3.83 -12.90 -7.13
N PHE A 162 5.04 -13.36 -7.46
CA PHE A 162 5.35 -14.76 -7.72
C PHE A 162 6.21 -15.28 -6.56
N ASN A 163 5.61 -16.01 -5.64
CA ASN A 163 6.28 -16.42 -4.42
C ASN A 163 6.95 -17.79 -4.58
N TYR A 164 8.17 -17.91 -4.06
CA TYR A 164 8.78 -19.19 -3.67
C TYR A 164 9.19 -19.12 -2.21
N SER A 165 8.86 -20.17 -1.45
CA SER A 165 9.27 -20.24 -0.05
C SER A 165 9.72 -21.64 0.32
N GLN A 166 10.67 -21.71 1.25
CA GLN A 166 11.34 -22.93 1.61
C GLN A 166 11.70 -22.95 3.10
N ARG A 167 11.46 -24.09 3.75
CA ARG A 167 12.01 -24.44 5.06
C ARG A 167 13.49 -24.78 4.91
N ILE A 168 14.34 -24.09 5.66
CA ILE A 168 15.80 -24.32 5.66
C ILE A 168 16.24 -25.25 6.79
N ASN A 169 15.42 -25.37 7.84
CA ASN A 169 15.54 -26.34 8.92
C ASN A 169 14.21 -26.42 9.69
N ALA A 170 14.13 -27.28 10.72
CA ALA A 170 12.89 -27.47 11.48
C ALA A 170 12.25 -26.18 12.01
N ALA A 171 13.05 -25.15 12.33
CA ALA A 171 12.60 -23.91 12.95
C ALA A 171 12.49 -22.71 11.98
N HIS A 172 13.14 -22.74 10.82
CA HIS A 172 13.30 -21.56 9.98
C HIS A 172 12.87 -21.78 8.52
N SER A 173 12.25 -20.76 7.94
CA SER A 173 11.98 -20.66 6.51
C SER A 173 12.44 -19.32 5.93
N ILE A 174 12.67 -19.33 4.63
CA ILE A 174 12.99 -18.16 3.82
C ILE A 174 12.03 -18.09 2.63
N GLY A 175 11.86 -16.91 2.07
CA GLY A 175 11.06 -16.71 0.87
C GLY A 175 11.57 -15.58 0.02
N ILE A 176 11.31 -15.71 -1.28
CA ILE A 176 11.58 -14.70 -2.30
C ILE A 176 10.34 -14.55 -3.16
N MET A 177 10.02 -13.29 -3.48
CA MET A 177 8.87 -12.96 -4.30
C MET A 177 9.22 -11.82 -5.25
N PRO A 178 9.53 -12.10 -6.52
CA PRO A 178 9.47 -11.10 -7.56
C PRO A 178 8.07 -10.50 -7.65
N VAL A 179 8.01 -9.19 -7.80
CA VAL A 179 6.78 -8.40 -7.85
C VAL A 179 6.75 -7.61 -9.14
N ILE A 180 5.61 -7.62 -9.83
CA ILE A 180 5.30 -6.72 -10.93
C ILE A 180 4.14 -5.84 -10.48
N ALA A 181 4.23 -4.54 -10.68
CA ALA A 181 3.14 -3.61 -10.38
C ALA A 181 2.73 -2.84 -11.62
N VAL A 182 1.45 -2.48 -11.69
CA VAL A 182 0.89 -1.53 -12.64
C VAL A 182 0.19 -0.46 -11.82
N GLN A 183 0.44 0.80 -12.15
CA GLN A 183 -0.17 1.97 -11.55
C GLN A 183 -0.92 2.75 -12.63
N ARG A 184 -2.01 3.37 -12.21
CA ARG A 184 -2.81 4.28 -13.04
C ARG A 184 -2.93 5.60 -12.30
N PHE A 185 -2.67 6.69 -13.00
CA PHE A 185 -2.74 8.04 -12.45
C PHE A 185 -3.56 8.98 -13.37
N LYS A 186 -4.34 9.86 -12.74
CA LYS A 186 -5.01 11.01 -13.39
C LYS A 186 -5.03 12.18 -12.41
N ALA A 187 -4.75 13.38 -12.90
CA ALA A 187 -4.92 14.62 -12.13
C ALA A 187 -5.72 15.64 -12.93
N GLU A 188 -6.68 16.29 -12.29
CA GLU A 188 -7.61 17.26 -12.89
C GLU A 188 -7.61 18.59 -12.11
N GLY A 189 -7.83 19.70 -12.81
CA GLY A 189 -7.97 21.03 -12.21
C GLY A 189 -6.67 21.71 -11.72
N LEU A 190 -5.49 21.24 -12.14
CA LEU A 190 -4.19 21.77 -11.69
C LEU A 190 -3.53 22.77 -12.67
N GLU A 191 -4.30 23.39 -13.57
CA GLU A 191 -3.78 24.29 -14.62
C GLU A 191 -2.93 25.45 -14.08
N PRO A 192 -3.27 26.10 -12.94
CA PRO A 192 -2.43 27.15 -12.38
C PRO A 192 -0.97 26.75 -12.11
N PHE A 193 -0.72 25.46 -11.87
CA PHE A 193 0.61 24.94 -11.56
C PHE A 193 1.48 24.68 -12.79
N GLN A 194 0.92 24.79 -14.00
CA GLN A 194 1.67 24.64 -15.25
C GLN A 194 2.83 25.65 -15.37
N ALA A 195 2.69 26.84 -14.76
CA ALA A 195 3.73 27.87 -14.70
C ALA A 195 5.04 27.40 -14.06
N PHE A 196 4.93 26.50 -13.08
CA PHE A 196 6.04 26.06 -12.25
C PHE A 196 6.67 24.76 -12.77
N SER A 197 6.17 24.24 -13.89
CA SER A 197 6.60 22.98 -14.47
C SER A 197 7.55 23.20 -15.65
N VAL A 198 8.54 22.31 -15.77
CA VAL A 198 9.40 22.23 -16.97
C VAL A 198 8.68 21.61 -18.17
N SER A 199 7.55 20.92 -17.94
CA SER A 199 6.65 20.37 -18.98
C SER A 199 5.19 20.83 -18.75
N PRO A 200 4.86 22.11 -19.04
CA PRO A 200 3.57 22.71 -18.69
C PRO A 200 2.33 21.99 -19.25
N THR A 201 2.44 21.35 -20.41
CA THR A 201 1.31 20.61 -21.03
C THR A 201 1.08 19.22 -20.42
N LYS A 202 1.95 18.77 -19.52
CA LYS A 202 1.96 17.42 -18.93
C LYS A 202 1.80 17.47 -17.41
N VAL A 203 0.80 18.21 -16.94
CA VAL A 203 0.53 18.42 -15.50
C VAL A 203 -0.86 17.93 -15.09
N THR A 204 -1.88 18.15 -15.94
CA THR A 204 -3.28 17.93 -15.57
C THR A 204 -4.15 17.70 -16.81
N ASN A 205 -5.35 17.17 -16.63
CA ASN A 205 -6.39 16.99 -17.65
C ASN A 205 -5.97 16.17 -18.88
N ASN A 206 -4.97 15.30 -18.74
CA ASN A 206 -4.48 14.44 -19.83
C ASN A 206 -5.14 13.04 -19.84
N GLY A 207 -6.19 12.86 -19.03
CA GLY A 207 -6.83 11.58 -18.79
C GLY A 207 -5.92 10.60 -18.07
N TYR A 208 -6.25 9.31 -18.09
CA TYR A 208 -5.42 8.31 -17.42
C TYR A 208 -4.08 8.10 -18.12
N ASP A 209 -3.05 7.96 -17.30
CA ASP A 209 -1.74 7.45 -17.68
C ASP A 209 -1.39 6.22 -16.86
N TYR A 210 -0.49 5.39 -17.41
CA TYR A 210 -0.14 4.10 -16.83
C TYR A 210 1.36 3.96 -16.67
N SER A 211 1.76 3.43 -15.52
CA SER A 211 3.12 3.07 -15.21
C SER A 211 3.17 1.60 -14.82
N TRP A 212 4.23 0.89 -15.17
CA TRP A 212 4.46 -0.46 -14.68
C TRP A 212 5.88 -0.59 -14.18
N GLY A 213 6.11 -1.54 -13.28
CA GLY A 213 7.41 -1.69 -12.66
C GLY A 213 7.59 -3.03 -12.02
N TYR A 214 8.79 -3.24 -11.49
CA TYR A 214 9.17 -4.50 -10.89
C TYR A 214 10.08 -4.30 -9.68
N GLY A 215 10.06 -5.29 -8.79
CA GLY A 215 10.90 -5.34 -7.60
C GLY A 215 10.94 -6.76 -7.04
N VAL A 216 11.54 -6.90 -5.87
CA VAL A 216 11.62 -8.18 -5.16
C VAL A 216 11.34 -7.99 -3.68
N ARG A 217 10.57 -8.91 -3.11
CA ARG A 217 10.42 -9.04 -1.66
C ARG A 217 11.14 -10.28 -1.17
N LEU A 218 11.84 -10.15 -0.06
CA LEU A 218 12.51 -11.21 0.66
C LEU A 218 11.90 -11.36 2.04
N GLY A 219 11.97 -12.56 2.58
CA GLY A 219 11.38 -12.90 3.85
C GLY A 219 12.15 -13.96 4.60
N TRP A 220 12.03 -13.90 5.92
CA TRP A 220 12.48 -14.91 6.86
C TRP A 220 11.42 -15.10 7.94
N LEU A 221 11.23 -16.34 8.36
CA LEU A 221 10.35 -16.71 9.47
C LEU A 221 11.06 -17.73 10.35
N GLY A 222 11.10 -17.47 11.66
CA GLY A 222 11.64 -18.36 12.67
C GLY A 222 10.58 -18.73 13.71
N ARG A 223 10.50 -20.01 14.05
CA ARG A 223 9.64 -20.57 15.09
C ARG A 223 10.48 -21.00 16.28
N PHE A 224 10.14 -20.48 17.45
CA PHE A 224 10.85 -20.72 18.71
C PHE A 224 9.91 -21.44 19.68
N GLY A 225 9.93 -22.77 19.61
CA GLY A 225 8.95 -23.62 20.28
C GLY A 225 7.54 -23.45 19.70
N ASP A 226 6.52 -23.83 20.48
CA ASP A 226 5.14 -23.91 19.98
C ASP A 226 4.35 -22.59 20.08
N ARG A 227 4.94 -21.55 20.68
CA ARG A 227 4.21 -20.33 21.09
C ARG A 227 4.78 -19.03 20.56
N LEU A 228 5.99 -19.03 20.04
CA LEU A 228 6.67 -17.82 19.60
C LEU A 228 7.15 -17.98 18.16
N SER A 229 6.75 -17.04 17.31
CA SER A 229 7.29 -16.89 15.96
C SER A 229 7.80 -15.47 15.78
N VAL A 230 8.92 -15.34 15.09
CA VAL A 230 9.53 -14.04 14.74
C VAL A 230 9.74 -14.04 13.24
N GLY A 231 9.39 -12.94 12.59
CA GLY A 231 9.49 -12.80 11.15
C GLY A 231 10.15 -11.47 10.78
N ALA A 232 10.83 -11.46 9.65
CA ALA A 232 11.37 -10.27 9.03
C ALA A 232 11.09 -10.34 7.53
N ALA A 233 10.71 -9.22 6.93
CA ALA A 233 10.51 -9.11 5.50
C ALA A 233 11.03 -7.74 5.03
N ALA A 234 11.53 -7.72 3.80
CA ALA A 234 12.01 -6.50 3.16
C ALA A 234 11.66 -6.52 1.67
N GLN A 235 11.21 -5.41 1.14
CA GLN A 235 10.95 -5.20 -0.28
C GLN A 235 11.96 -4.19 -0.84
N SER A 236 12.50 -4.50 -2.00
CA SER A 236 13.24 -3.51 -2.78
C SER A 236 12.34 -2.34 -3.15
N ARG A 237 12.95 -1.25 -3.58
CA ARG A 237 12.23 -0.28 -4.41
C ARG A 237 11.60 -1.02 -5.59
N LEU A 238 10.37 -0.68 -5.97
CA LEU A 238 9.87 -1.09 -7.29
C LEU A 238 10.25 0.02 -8.26
N HIS A 239 11.04 -0.35 -9.25
CA HIS A 239 11.43 0.54 -10.32
C HIS A 239 10.27 0.62 -11.32
N MET A 240 9.66 1.78 -11.42
CA MET A 240 8.48 2.06 -12.21
C MET A 240 8.86 2.81 -13.48
N THR A 241 8.14 2.57 -14.57
CA THR A 241 8.22 3.45 -15.74
C THR A 241 7.63 4.81 -15.42
N LYS A 242 8.02 5.83 -16.18
CA LYS A 242 7.53 7.19 -15.98
C LYS A 242 6.07 7.33 -16.42
N PHE A 243 5.36 8.28 -15.82
CA PHE A 243 4.08 8.78 -16.33
C PHE A 243 4.33 9.87 -17.39
N ASP A 244 4.33 9.48 -18.66
CA ASP A 244 4.64 10.37 -19.79
C ASP A 244 3.66 11.55 -19.93
N LYS A 245 2.40 11.38 -19.53
CA LYS A 245 1.37 12.43 -19.57
C LYS A 245 1.41 13.38 -18.39
N TYR A 246 2.14 13.01 -17.34
CA TYR A 246 2.24 13.75 -16.07
C TYR A 246 3.71 14.04 -15.69
N GLU A 247 4.60 14.03 -16.68
CA GLU A 247 6.04 14.25 -16.47
C GLU A 247 6.36 15.62 -15.85
N GLY A 248 5.48 16.59 -16.07
CA GLY A 248 5.60 17.94 -15.54
C GLY A 248 5.09 18.07 -14.10
N LEU A 249 4.38 17.07 -13.59
CA LEU A 249 3.83 17.05 -12.23
C LEU A 249 4.76 16.33 -11.25
N PHE A 250 5.34 15.20 -11.66
CA PHE A 250 6.25 14.43 -10.81
C PHE A 250 7.71 14.86 -11.00
N ALA A 251 8.50 14.73 -9.94
CA ALA A 251 9.94 14.94 -9.99
C ALA A 251 10.61 14.02 -11.03
N GLU A 252 11.82 14.40 -11.47
CA GLU A 252 12.63 13.61 -12.40
C GLU A 252 11.92 13.29 -13.75
N GLY A 253 10.92 14.09 -14.10
CA GLY A 253 10.19 14.00 -15.37
C GLY A 253 9.21 12.84 -15.42
N GLY A 254 8.37 12.67 -14.39
CA GLY A 254 7.33 11.63 -14.38
C GLY A 254 7.68 10.38 -13.57
N ASP A 255 8.82 10.37 -12.85
CA ASP A 255 9.22 9.23 -12.05
C ASP A 255 8.34 9.11 -10.78
N PHE A 256 7.84 7.90 -10.53
CA PHE A 256 7.05 7.57 -9.36
C PHE A 256 7.31 6.12 -8.91
N ASP A 257 8.56 5.86 -8.52
CA ASP A 257 8.96 4.59 -7.90
C ASP A 257 8.22 4.30 -6.59
N VAL A 258 7.90 3.02 -6.33
CA VAL A 258 7.38 2.59 -5.02
C VAL A 258 8.56 2.42 -4.05
N PRO A 259 8.56 3.08 -2.88
CA PRO A 259 9.68 3.02 -1.96
C PRO A 259 9.89 1.60 -1.39
N PRO A 260 11.13 1.28 -0.96
CA PRO A 260 11.40 0.05 -0.23
C PRO A 260 10.68 0.03 1.12
N THR A 261 10.37 -1.16 1.62
CA THR A 261 9.68 -1.40 2.91
C THR A 261 10.34 -2.51 3.69
#